data_AF-A0A9W7ATR2-F1
#
_entry.id   AF-A0A9W7ATR2-F1
#
_cell.length_a   1.000
_cell.length_b   1.000
_cell.length_c   1.000
_cell.angle_alpha   90.00
_cell.angle_beta   90.00
_cell.angle_gamma   90.00
#
_symmetry.space_group_name_H-M   'P 1'
#
loop_
_entity.id
_entity.type
_entity.pdbx_description
1 polymer ?
#
loop_
_entity_poly.entity_id
_entity_poly.type
_entity_poly.pdbx_seq_one_letter_code
_entity_poly.pdbx_strand_id
1 'polypeptide(L)'
;MPSLEEFLMGKALVILGKSIPSIVLQMTVMAVNKEFSYAALISILASAAAVGFTSASISYDADVSPQKQRKQPFATGYLASLTATAKFQAFVCMMIISAIGTFMRSVSLVFLSFGGVEGSGVTRILLLLGAEIGALMIFKVLSRDFTYWIPTRTGLGSVLVSLVFRAVTKFVCDFSMIFAFLSPTELGGPYFFFNIFASWAVGFSTVYFYFENNTEEDLVAEKKYIEIGFFCVFAIWLAAFTIFLSLIDRGALWILVVKNNTQIKNMRSRFYYFQDHDDDELCFDATLMNNKWVWNGDKKLAEDVWTWLANAVEKWRGEGKPPEWLTLEMFSMAEMAMGNGVKVVSREAWGELKKGGEENSEKNELGRGGGSPFGGPDESSSEGER
;
A
#
# COMPACT_ATOMS: atom_id res chain seq x y z
N MET A 1 -8.32 7.31 -11.04
CA MET A 1 -7.12 6.83 -10.31
C MET A 1 -6.11 6.40 -11.37
N PRO A 2 -4.80 6.24 -11.08
CA PRO A 2 -3.89 5.68 -12.08
C PRO A 2 -4.30 4.25 -12.41
N SER A 3 -4.25 3.87 -13.69
CA SER A 3 -4.65 2.56 -14.22
C SER A 3 -4.00 1.37 -13.49
N LEU A 4 -2.79 1.58 -12.95
CA LEU A 4 -2.08 0.57 -12.18
C LEU A 4 -2.75 0.26 -10.84
N GLU A 5 -3.14 1.27 -10.06
CA GLU A 5 -3.75 1.04 -8.73
C GLU A 5 -5.08 0.31 -8.83
N GLU A 6 -5.90 0.66 -9.82
CA GLU A 6 -7.16 -0.02 -10.13
C GLU A 6 -6.92 -1.50 -10.47
N PHE A 7 -5.90 -1.79 -11.28
CA PHE A 7 -5.52 -3.15 -11.62
C PHE A 7 -5.03 -3.97 -10.42
N LEU A 8 -4.19 -3.37 -9.55
CA LEU A 8 -3.71 -4.02 -8.33
C LEU A 8 -4.85 -4.29 -7.34
N MET A 9 -5.77 -3.35 -7.18
CA MET A 9 -6.97 -3.51 -6.37
C MET A 9 -7.87 -4.63 -6.93
N GLY A 10 -8.04 -4.70 -8.25
CA GLY A 10 -8.75 -5.79 -8.91
C GLY A 10 -8.16 -7.18 -8.60
N LYS A 11 -6.83 -7.32 -8.66
CA LYS A 11 -6.16 -8.57 -8.27
C LYS A 11 -6.41 -8.93 -6.80
N ALA A 12 -6.36 -7.96 -5.89
CA ALA A 12 -6.63 -8.19 -4.47
C ALA A 12 -8.09 -8.63 -4.21
N LEU A 13 -9.05 -8.05 -4.93
CA LEU A 13 -10.46 -8.46 -4.88
C LEU A 13 -10.69 -9.88 -5.41
N VAL A 14 -9.93 -10.31 -6.42
CA VAL A 14 -9.96 -11.70 -6.90
C VAL A 14 -9.45 -12.66 -5.83
N ILE A 15 -8.38 -12.31 -5.11
CA ILE A 15 -7.89 -13.10 -3.97
C ILE A 15 -8.98 -13.24 -2.90
N LEU A 16 -9.60 -12.10 -2.52
CA LEU A 16 -10.67 -12.03 -1.53
C LEU A 16 -11.89 -12.88 -1.92
N GLY A 17 -12.45 -12.63 -3.10
CA GLY A 17 -13.77 -13.15 -3.49
C GLY A 17 -13.75 -14.56 -4.04
N LYS A 18 -12.61 -15.01 -4.60
CA LYS A 18 -12.52 -16.31 -5.27
C LYS A 18 -11.50 -17.22 -4.63
N SER A 19 -10.25 -16.76 -4.50
CA SER A 19 -9.15 -17.67 -4.18
C SER A 19 -9.19 -18.16 -2.74
N ILE A 20 -9.41 -17.26 -1.77
CA ILE A 20 -9.50 -17.64 -0.35
C ILE A 20 -10.69 -18.58 -0.10
N PRO A 21 -11.94 -18.27 -0.50
CA PRO A 21 -13.08 -19.17 -0.30
C PRO A 21 -12.89 -20.53 -0.97
N SER A 22 -12.30 -20.56 -2.18
CA SER A 22 -12.05 -21.80 -2.92
C SER A 22 -11.11 -22.74 -2.15
N ILE A 23 -10.01 -22.22 -1.62
CA ILE A 23 -9.03 -23.06 -0.90
C ILE A 23 -9.63 -23.60 0.39
N VAL A 24 -10.30 -22.74 1.17
CA VAL A 24 -10.97 -23.15 2.42
C VAL A 24 -12.01 -24.23 2.13
N LEU A 25 -12.86 -24.04 1.11
CA LEU A 25 -13.88 -25.03 0.73
C LEU A 25 -13.27 -26.36 0.29
N GLN A 26 -12.23 -26.35 -0.55
CA GLN A 26 -11.54 -27.57 -0.98
C GLN A 26 -10.96 -28.35 0.22
N MET A 27 -10.36 -27.64 1.19
CA MET A 27 -9.86 -28.27 2.41
C MET A 27 -10.98 -28.80 3.31
N THR A 28 -12.07 -28.07 3.47
CA THR A 28 -13.23 -28.53 4.27
C THR A 28 -13.85 -29.78 3.65
N VAL A 29 -14.03 -29.84 2.33
CA VAL A 29 -14.58 -31.03 1.65
C VAL A 29 -13.66 -32.23 1.85
N MET A 30 -12.34 -32.04 1.76
CA MET A 30 -11.37 -33.10 2.01
C MET A 30 -11.43 -33.60 3.46
N ALA A 31 -11.60 -32.70 4.44
CA ALA A 31 -11.75 -33.04 5.85
C ALA A 31 -13.06 -33.81 6.14
N VAL A 32 -14.16 -33.44 5.48
CA VAL A 32 -15.47 -34.09 5.68
C VAL A 32 -15.51 -35.49 5.06
N ASN A 33 -14.95 -35.66 3.87
CA ASN A 33 -15.07 -36.94 3.14
C ASN A 33 -14.19 -38.05 3.72
N LYS A 34 -13.22 -37.74 4.59
CA LYS A 34 -12.24 -38.67 5.20
C LYS A 34 -11.42 -39.53 4.20
N GLU A 35 -11.66 -39.37 2.89
CA GLU A 35 -10.90 -40.01 1.82
C GLU A 35 -9.81 -39.08 1.31
N PHE A 36 -8.57 -39.52 1.44
CA PHE A 36 -7.42 -38.76 0.96
C PHE A 36 -7.28 -38.92 -0.56
N SER A 37 -7.59 -37.84 -1.29
CA SER A 37 -7.42 -37.79 -2.75
C SER A 37 -6.20 -36.95 -3.12
N TYR A 38 -5.21 -37.58 -3.77
CA TYR A 38 -4.03 -36.88 -4.31
C TYR A 38 -4.42 -35.77 -5.29
N ALA A 39 -5.49 -35.97 -6.07
CA ALA A 39 -5.99 -34.96 -6.99
C ALA A 39 -6.52 -33.72 -6.25
N ALA A 40 -7.21 -33.90 -5.11
CA ALA A 40 -7.68 -32.80 -4.28
C ALA A 40 -6.50 -32.03 -3.65
N LEU A 41 -5.48 -32.74 -3.15
CA LEU A 41 -4.29 -32.09 -2.60
C LEU A 41 -3.55 -31.26 -3.64
N ILE A 42 -3.35 -31.81 -4.84
CA ILE A 42 -2.70 -31.09 -5.96
C ILE A 42 -3.52 -29.83 -6.31
N SER A 43 -4.85 -29.92 -6.34
CA SER A 43 -5.74 -28.77 -6.59
C SER A 43 -5.59 -27.67 -5.53
N ILE A 44 -5.52 -28.05 -4.25
CA ILE A 44 -5.32 -27.12 -3.14
C ILE A 44 -3.97 -26.42 -3.25
N LEU A 45 -2.90 -27.18 -3.50
CA LEU A 45 -1.55 -26.65 -3.65
C LEU A 45 -1.42 -25.73 -4.87
N ALA A 46 -2.02 -26.10 -6.00
CA ALA A 46 -2.06 -25.26 -7.20
C ALA A 46 -2.82 -23.95 -6.96
N SER A 47 -3.92 -24.01 -6.21
CA SER A 47 -4.70 -22.82 -5.83
C SER A 47 -3.90 -21.90 -4.90
N ALA A 48 -3.21 -22.47 -3.91
CA ALA A 48 -2.32 -21.71 -3.02
C ALA A 48 -1.15 -21.07 -3.79
N ALA A 49 -0.56 -21.79 -4.75
CA ALA A 49 0.49 -21.25 -5.63
C ALA A 49 -0.03 -20.10 -6.51
N ALA A 50 -1.27 -20.18 -7.02
CA ALA A 50 -1.89 -19.10 -7.78
C ALA A 50 -2.13 -17.84 -6.93
N VAL A 51 -2.53 -18.00 -5.66
CA VAL A 51 -2.58 -16.88 -4.70
C VAL A 51 -1.18 -16.31 -4.48
N GLY A 52 -0.19 -17.18 -4.25
CA GLY A 52 1.18 -16.76 -4.06
C GLY A 52 1.72 -15.94 -5.23
N PHE A 53 1.50 -16.41 -6.46
CA PHE A 53 1.91 -15.71 -7.68
C PHE A 53 1.21 -14.34 -7.82
N THR A 54 -0.09 -14.30 -7.56
CA THR A 54 -0.87 -13.06 -7.65
C THR A 54 -0.41 -12.04 -6.60
N SER A 55 -0.21 -12.47 -5.35
CA SER A 55 0.31 -11.63 -4.25
C SER A 55 1.71 -11.09 -4.53
N ALA A 56 2.61 -11.95 -5.03
CA ALA A 56 3.96 -11.55 -5.39
C ALA A 56 3.95 -10.55 -6.55
N SER A 57 3.08 -10.77 -7.54
CA SER A 57 2.91 -9.86 -8.68
C SER A 57 2.39 -8.50 -8.23
N ILE A 58 1.38 -8.44 -7.35
CA ILE A 58 0.91 -7.15 -6.82
C ILE A 58 2.03 -6.41 -6.08
N SER A 59 2.80 -7.12 -5.25
CA SER A 59 3.88 -6.52 -4.47
C SER A 59 5.02 -6.02 -5.36
N TYR A 60 5.39 -6.80 -6.37
CA TYR A 60 6.42 -6.46 -7.34
C TYR A 60 6.01 -5.27 -8.21
N ASP A 61 4.82 -5.32 -8.79
CA ASP A 61 4.28 -4.26 -9.66
C ASP A 61 4.12 -2.95 -8.88
N ALA A 62 3.65 -3.03 -7.63
CA ALA A 62 3.54 -1.87 -6.75
C ALA A 62 4.91 -1.22 -6.49
N ASP A 63 5.93 -2.01 -6.18
CA ASP A 63 7.23 -1.49 -5.74
C ASP A 63 8.11 -1.01 -6.90
N VAL A 64 8.07 -1.67 -8.06
CA VAL A 64 8.93 -1.36 -9.22
C VAL A 64 8.38 -0.18 -10.05
N SER A 65 7.10 0.18 -9.89
CA SER A 65 6.48 1.22 -10.71
C SER A 65 7.12 2.62 -10.52
N PRO A 66 7.61 3.28 -11.59
CA PRO A 66 8.24 4.59 -11.48
C PRO A 66 7.29 5.68 -10.96
N GLN A 67 6.02 5.61 -11.37
CA GLN A 67 4.99 6.57 -10.93
C GLN A 67 4.78 6.50 -9.42
N LYS A 68 4.71 5.28 -8.85
CA LYS A 68 4.49 5.12 -7.41
C LYS A 68 5.73 5.49 -6.61
N GLN A 69 6.93 5.22 -7.12
CA GLN A 69 8.18 5.68 -6.52
C GLN A 69 8.27 7.19 -6.43
N ARG A 70 7.87 7.91 -7.49
CA ARG A 70 7.79 9.37 -7.46
C ARG A 70 6.81 9.88 -6.40
N LYS A 71 5.61 9.28 -6.31
CA LYS A 71 4.57 9.66 -5.34
C LYS A 71 4.85 9.20 -3.90
N GLN A 72 5.65 8.16 -3.73
CA GLN A 72 5.90 7.48 -2.46
C GLN A 72 7.37 7.04 -2.33
N PRO A 73 8.31 7.98 -2.29
CA PRO A 73 9.76 7.69 -2.30
C PRO A 73 10.23 6.91 -1.06
N PHE A 74 9.48 7.02 0.04
CA PHE A 74 9.82 6.34 1.30
C PHE A 74 9.03 5.05 1.55
N ALA A 75 7.99 4.79 0.74
CA ALA A 75 7.13 3.62 0.90
C ALA A 75 7.28 2.58 -0.22
N THR A 76 8.02 2.91 -1.28
CA THR A 76 8.28 2.05 -2.44
C THR A 76 9.74 2.17 -2.89
N GLY A 77 10.23 1.16 -3.60
CA GLY A 77 11.58 1.12 -4.18
C GLY A 77 12.55 0.15 -3.50
N TYR A 78 12.09 -0.66 -2.54
CA TYR A 78 12.97 -1.61 -1.84
C TYR A 78 13.34 -2.83 -2.69
N LEU A 79 12.56 -3.15 -3.72
CA LEU A 79 12.96 -4.06 -4.80
C LEU A 79 13.64 -3.32 -5.95
N ALA A 80 13.27 -2.07 -6.21
CA ALA A 80 13.73 -1.35 -7.40
C ALA A 80 15.25 -1.12 -7.44
N SER A 81 15.88 -0.94 -6.27
CA SER A 81 17.33 -0.79 -6.11
C SER A 81 18.13 -2.09 -6.35
N LEU A 82 17.45 -3.23 -6.45
CA LEU A 82 18.10 -4.54 -6.60
C LEU A 82 18.56 -4.82 -8.03
N THR A 83 19.56 -5.70 -8.14
CA THR A 83 19.96 -6.31 -9.42
C THR A 83 18.82 -7.17 -9.99
N ALA A 84 18.81 -7.41 -11.31
CA ALA A 84 17.77 -8.21 -11.98
C ALA A 84 17.62 -9.61 -11.36
N THR A 85 18.73 -10.26 -11.01
CA THR A 85 18.74 -11.58 -10.35
C THR A 85 18.12 -11.52 -8.95
N ALA A 86 18.49 -10.53 -8.13
CA ALA A 86 17.95 -10.37 -6.78
C ALA A 86 16.45 -10.02 -6.80
N LYS A 87 15.98 -9.25 -7.80
CA LYS A 87 14.55 -8.99 -8.04
C LYS A 87 13.77 -10.27 -8.30
N PHE A 88 14.29 -11.15 -9.17
CA PHE A 88 13.65 -12.43 -9.45
C PHE A 88 13.64 -13.34 -8.21
N GLN A 89 14.75 -13.41 -7.48
CA GLN A 89 14.83 -14.17 -6.22
C GLN A 89 13.84 -13.65 -5.17
N ALA A 90 13.74 -12.33 -5.01
CA ALA A 90 12.77 -11.70 -4.10
C ALA A 90 11.34 -12.02 -4.52
N PHE A 91 11.03 -11.98 -5.82
CA PHE A 91 9.72 -12.35 -6.36
C PHE A 91 9.35 -13.81 -6.02
N VAL A 92 10.28 -14.75 -6.25
CA VAL A 92 10.07 -16.16 -5.92
C VAL A 92 9.89 -16.36 -4.41
N CYS A 93 10.67 -15.67 -3.57
CA CYS A 93 10.51 -15.75 -2.13
C CYS A 93 9.13 -15.22 -1.68
N MET A 94 8.69 -14.06 -2.19
CA MET A 94 7.35 -13.51 -1.90
C MET A 94 6.25 -14.49 -2.30
N MET A 95 6.40 -15.16 -3.45
CA MET A 95 5.46 -16.16 -3.94
C MET A 95 5.36 -17.36 -2.99
N ILE A 96 6.50 -17.91 -2.56
CA ILE A 96 6.56 -19.04 -1.63
C ILE A 96 5.97 -18.68 -0.27
N ILE A 97 6.37 -17.52 0.28
CA ILE A 97 5.85 -16.99 1.56
C ILE A 97 4.32 -16.88 1.52
N SER A 98 3.80 -16.29 0.44
CA SER A 98 2.36 -16.05 0.26
C SER A 98 1.58 -17.36 0.05
N ALA A 99 2.12 -18.28 -0.75
CA ALA A 99 1.50 -19.58 -1.03
C ALA A 99 1.43 -20.45 0.24
N ILE A 100 2.55 -20.57 0.96
CA ILE A 100 2.59 -21.31 2.23
C ILE A 100 1.71 -20.65 3.27
N GLY A 101 1.75 -19.31 3.39
CA GLY A 101 0.89 -18.56 4.30
C GLY A 101 -0.60 -18.80 4.05
N THR A 102 -1.02 -18.80 2.78
CA THR A 102 -2.43 -19.05 2.40
C THR A 102 -2.85 -20.48 2.71
N PHE A 103 -1.99 -21.44 2.38
CA PHE A 103 -2.21 -22.85 2.68
C PHE A 103 -2.36 -23.05 4.19
N MET A 104 -1.39 -22.58 4.96
CA MET A 104 -1.38 -22.63 6.42
C MET A 104 -2.66 -22.01 6.97
N ARG A 105 -2.95 -20.74 6.66
CA ARG A 105 -4.13 -20.04 7.19
C ARG A 105 -5.43 -20.79 6.92
N SER A 106 -5.57 -21.37 5.73
CA SER A 106 -6.75 -22.16 5.38
C SER A 106 -6.84 -23.46 6.19
N VAL A 107 -5.72 -24.14 6.43
CA VAL A 107 -5.66 -25.31 7.31
C VAL A 107 -6.08 -24.93 8.74
N SER A 108 -5.58 -23.82 9.29
CA SER A 108 -5.99 -23.34 10.63
C SER A 108 -7.49 -23.22 10.79
N LEU A 109 -8.17 -22.64 9.80
CA LEU A 109 -9.61 -22.42 9.86
C LEU A 109 -10.38 -23.73 9.82
N VAL A 110 -9.89 -24.71 9.05
CA VAL A 110 -10.47 -26.06 9.03
C VAL A 110 -10.30 -26.73 10.39
N PHE A 111 -9.10 -26.77 10.96
CA PHE A 111 -8.88 -27.33 12.30
C PHE A 111 -9.70 -26.62 13.37
N LEU A 112 -9.80 -25.29 13.32
CA LEU A 112 -10.64 -24.50 14.23
C LEU A 112 -12.13 -24.82 14.09
N SER A 113 -12.60 -25.13 12.87
CA SER A 113 -14.01 -25.47 12.64
C SER A 113 -14.40 -26.83 13.21
N PHE A 114 -13.47 -27.80 13.23
CA PHE A 114 -13.69 -29.16 13.72
C PHE A 114 -13.21 -29.40 15.16
N GLY A 115 -12.43 -28.49 15.75
CA GLY A 115 -11.82 -28.70 17.07
C GLY A 115 -12.79 -28.55 18.23
N GLY A 116 -13.60 -29.58 18.51
CA GLY A 116 -14.26 -30.02 19.77
C GLY A 116 -14.84 -29.05 20.83
N VAL A 117 -14.61 -27.75 20.77
CA VAL A 117 -15.05 -26.76 21.77
C VAL A 117 -16.52 -26.42 21.56
N GLU A 118 -17.25 -26.17 22.66
CA GLU A 118 -18.66 -25.76 22.63
C GLU A 118 -18.92 -24.61 21.64
N GLY A 119 -19.88 -24.80 20.72
CA GLY A 119 -20.29 -23.82 19.72
C GLY A 119 -20.09 -24.26 18.26
N SER A 120 -20.82 -23.61 17.34
CA SER A 120 -20.69 -23.87 15.90
C SER A 120 -19.26 -23.54 15.42
N GLY A 121 -18.69 -24.37 14.54
CA GLY A 121 -17.39 -24.13 13.91
C GLY A 121 -17.33 -22.79 13.17
N VAL A 122 -18.46 -22.37 12.59
CA VAL A 122 -18.60 -21.05 11.95
C VAL A 122 -18.44 -19.92 12.96
N THR A 123 -19.04 -20.05 14.15
CA THR A 123 -18.93 -19.04 15.21
C THR A 123 -17.48 -18.86 15.64
N ARG A 124 -16.72 -19.95 15.78
CA ARG A 124 -15.29 -19.91 16.13
C ARG A 124 -14.45 -19.19 15.08
N ILE A 125 -14.70 -19.48 13.79
CA ILE A 125 -14.03 -18.77 12.69
C ILE A 125 -14.35 -17.27 12.72
N LEU A 126 -15.63 -16.90 12.88
CA LEU A 126 -16.05 -15.50 12.91
C LEU A 126 -15.45 -14.75 14.12
N LEU A 127 -15.36 -15.40 15.28
CA LEU A 127 -14.73 -14.82 16.46
C LEU A 127 -13.23 -14.58 16.24
N LEU A 128 -12.50 -15.53 15.66
CA LEU A 128 -11.08 -15.36 15.35
C LEU A 128 -10.85 -14.22 14.36
N LEU A 129 -11.55 -14.25 13.21
CA LEU A 129 -11.41 -13.22 12.17
C LEU A 129 -11.85 -11.84 12.70
N GLY A 130 -12.94 -11.80 13.47
CA GLY A 130 -13.43 -10.58 14.11
C GLY A 130 -12.44 -10.02 15.13
N ALA A 131 -11.80 -10.87 15.94
CA ALA A 131 -10.78 -10.47 16.90
C ALA A 131 -9.54 -9.91 16.21
N GLU A 132 -9.07 -10.54 15.13
CA GLU A 132 -7.90 -10.08 14.37
C GLU A 132 -8.15 -8.76 13.64
N ILE A 133 -9.33 -8.62 13.00
CA ILE A 133 -9.74 -7.37 12.37
C ILE A 133 -9.90 -6.29 13.44
N GLY A 134 -10.58 -6.60 14.55
CA GLY A 134 -10.77 -5.70 15.68
C GLY A 134 -9.44 -5.22 16.27
N ALA A 135 -8.44 -6.11 16.39
CA ALA A 135 -7.10 -5.76 16.85
C ALA A 135 -6.41 -4.76 15.91
N LEU A 136 -6.52 -4.91 14.59
CA LEU A 136 -6.02 -3.90 13.65
C LEU A 136 -6.75 -2.57 13.84
N MET A 137 -8.08 -2.59 13.98
CA MET A 137 -8.86 -1.37 14.13
C MET A 137 -8.44 -0.60 15.39
N ILE A 138 -8.31 -1.30 16.52
CA ILE A 138 -7.82 -0.72 17.78
C ILE A 138 -6.42 -0.14 17.58
N PHE A 139 -5.49 -0.91 16.98
CA PHE A 139 -4.13 -0.45 16.71
C PHE A 139 -4.10 0.83 15.86
N LYS A 140 -4.93 0.91 14.81
CA LYS A 140 -5.02 2.07 13.91
C LYS A 140 -5.67 3.27 14.60
N VAL A 141 -6.67 3.08 15.45
CA VAL A 141 -7.25 4.17 16.26
C VAL A 141 -6.23 4.71 17.28
N LEU A 142 -5.55 3.83 18.02
CA LEU A 142 -4.53 4.21 19.01
C LEU A 142 -3.35 4.94 18.35
N SER A 143 -2.98 4.52 17.14
CA SER A 143 -1.91 5.14 16.35
C SER A 143 -2.33 6.42 15.64
N ARG A 144 -3.60 6.87 15.81
CA ARG A 144 -4.23 8.00 15.10
C ARG A 144 -4.13 7.88 13.58
N ASP A 145 -4.16 6.66 13.07
CA ASP A 145 -3.87 6.30 11.67
C ASP A 145 -5.06 5.59 11.00
N PHE A 146 -6.27 5.80 11.52
CA PHE A 146 -7.45 5.06 11.11
C PHE A 146 -7.90 5.40 9.68
N THR A 147 -7.92 6.69 9.35
CA THR A 147 -8.42 7.21 8.09
C THR A 147 -7.66 6.64 6.89
N TYR A 148 -8.37 6.13 5.90
CA TYR A 148 -7.82 5.66 4.64
C TYR A 148 -7.59 6.84 3.68
N TRP A 149 -6.67 6.68 2.73
CA TRP A 149 -6.20 7.77 1.86
C TRP A 149 -7.26 8.26 0.85
N ILE A 150 -8.30 7.47 0.56
CA ILE A 150 -9.36 7.84 -0.40
C ILE A 150 -10.10 9.11 0.08
N PRO A 151 -10.18 10.16 -0.74
CA PRO A 151 -10.83 11.42 -0.37
C PRO A 151 -12.34 11.21 -0.19
N THR A 152 -12.87 11.78 0.89
CA THR A 152 -14.30 11.72 1.22
C THR A 152 -14.80 13.10 1.61
N ARG A 153 -16.03 13.44 1.17
CA ARG A 153 -16.62 14.77 1.41
C ARG A 153 -17.03 14.99 2.87
N THR A 154 -17.42 13.92 3.57
CA THR A 154 -17.89 13.96 4.96
C THR A 154 -16.99 13.15 5.89
N GLY A 155 -16.88 13.58 7.15
CA GLY A 155 -16.11 12.85 8.17
C GLY A 155 -16.64 11.45 8.44
N LEU A 156 -17.97 11.28 8.50
CA LEU A 156 -18.59 9.95 8.65
C LEU A 156 -18.31 9.03 7.46
N GLY A 157 -18.36 9.58 6.23
CA GLY A 157 -17.98 8.83 5.03
C GLY A 157 -16.54 8.34 5.10
N SER A 158 -15.62 9.19 5.56
CA SER A 158 -14.22 8.84 5.81
C SER A 158 -14.08 7.63 6.74
N VAL A 159 -14.80 7.63 7.86
CA VAL A 159 -14.74 6.55 8.85
C VAL A 159 -15.27 5.24 8.27
N LEU A 160 -16.42 5.27 7.58
CA LEU A 160 -17.03 4.06 7.01
C LEU A 160 -16.17 3.45 5.90
N VAL A 161 -15.68 4.27 4.97
CA VAL A 161 -14.77 3.81 3.91
C VAL A 161 -13.51 3.22 4.54
N SER A 162 -12.94 3.88 5.54
CA SER A 162 -11.75 3.37 6.24
C SER A 162 -12.02 2.03 6.91
N LEU A 163 -13.16 1.85 7.59
CA LEU A 163 -13.51 0.60 8.23
C LEU A 163 -13.56 -0.56 7.23
N VAL A 164 -14.25 -0.37 6.09
CA VAL A 164 -14.39 -1.41 5.07
C VAL A 164 -13.05 -1.76 4.43
N PHE A 165 -12.31 -0.75 3.95
CA PHE A 165 -11.04 -1.00 3.27
C PHE A 165 -9.99 -1.60 4.22
N ARG A 166 -9.90 -1.13 5.47
CA ARG A 166 -8.97 -1.70 6.46
C ARG A 166 -9.34 -3.15 6.80
N ALA A 167 -10.63 -3.46 6.93
CA ALA A 167 -11.08 -4.84 7.20
C ALA A 167 -10.76 -5.77 6.02
N VAL A 168 -11.00 -5.32 4.79
CA VAL A 168 -10.66 -6.07 3.57
C VAL A 168 -9.16 -6.28 3.44
N THR A 169 -8.35 -5.22 3.55
CA THR A 169 -6.89 -5.29 3.52
C THR A 169 -6.37 -6.26 4.58
N LYS A 170 -6.89 -6.18 5.81
CA LYS A 170 -6.52 -7.10 6.90
C LYS A 170 -6.84 -8.55 6.55
N PHE A 171 -8.09 -8.82 6.16
CA PHE A 171 -8.52 -10.17 5.80
C PHE A 171 -7.67 -10.74 4.67
N VAL A 172 -7.43 -9.97 3.61
CA VAL A 172 -6.57 -10.41 2.50
C VAL A 172 -5.14 -10.66 2.99
N CYS A 173 -4.58 -9.77 3.83
CA CYS A 173 -3.24 -9.91 4.36
C CYS A 173 -3.04 -11.18 5.20
N ASP A 174 -4.04 -11.56 5.99
CA ASP A 174 -3.96 -12.71 6.91
C ASP A 174 -3.81 -14.04 6.18
N PHE A 175 -4.41 -14.13 5.00
CA PHE A 175 -4.26 -15.30 4.14
C PHE A 175 -3.05 -15.15 3.23
N SER A 176 -2.92 -14.02 2.55
CA SER A 176 -2.03 -13.92 1.40
C SER A 176 -0.62 -13.41 1.74
N MET A 177 -0.39 -12.85 2.93
CA MET A 177 0.89 -12.27 3.38
C MET A 177 1.52 -11.30 2.36
N ILE A 178 0.68 -10.55 1.66
CA ILE A 178 1.08 -9.67 0.56
C ILE A 178 1.95 -8.50 1.02
N PHE A 179 3.19 -8.44 0.55
CA PHE A 179 4.17 -7.42 0.96
C PHE A 179 3.82 -6.01 0.51
N ALA A 180 2.96 -5.83 -0.49
CA ALA A 180 2.42 -4.50 -0.82
C ALA A 180 1.79 -3.79 0.39
N PHE A 181 1.25 -4.55 1.35
CA PHE A 181 0.63 -4.01 2.56
C PHE A 181 1.61 -3.64 3.67
N LEU A 182 2.92 -3.86 3.44
CA LEU A 182 3.99 -3.30 4.27
C LEU A 182 3.96 -1.77 4.26
N SER A 183 3.41 -1.18 3.19
CA SER A 183 3.28 0.26 3.05
C SER A 183 2.57 0.88 4.27
N PRO A 184 3.02 2.06 4.75
CA PRO A 184 2.40 2.78 5.87
C PRO A 184 0.93 3.15 5.62
N THR A 185 0.55 3.29 4.34
CA THR A 185 -0.84 3.57 3.95
C THR A 185 -1.77 2.39 4.20
N GLU A 186 -1.25 1.17 4.33
CA GLU A 186 -2.00 -0.08 4.50
C GLU A 186 -1.90 -0.59 5.95
N LEU A 187 -1.16 -1.67 6.23
CA LEU A 187 -0.98 -2.16 7.60
C LEU A 187 0.11 -1.39 8.35
N GLY A 188 1.15 -0.96 7.63
CA GLY A 188 2.37 -0.39 8.18
C GLY A 188 3.35 -1.45 8.66
N GLY A 189 4.64 -1.14 8.55
CA GLY A 189 5.73 -2.10 8.72
C GLY A 189 5.67 -2.94 10.00
N PRO A 190 5.61 -2.34 11.21
CA PRO A 190 5.60 -3.09 12.46
C PRO A 190 4.41 -4.04 12.60
N TYR A 191 3.21 -3.55 12.27
CA TYR A 191 2.00 -4.36 12.38
C TYR A 191 1.99 -5.47 11.34
N PHE A 192 2.47 -5.22 10.13
CA PHE A 192 2.59 -6.24 9.08
C PHE A 192 3.46 -7.43 9.52
N PHE A 193 4.65 -7.16 10.08
CA PHE A 193 5.51 -8.23 10.61
C PHE A 193 4.86 -8.95 11.78
N PHE A 194 4.29 -8.22 12.74
CA PHE A 194 3.51 -8.82 13.83
C PHE A 194 2.41 -9.74 13.30
N ASN A 195 1.65 -9.30 12.31
CA ASN A 195 0.50 -10.01 11.75
C ASN A 195 0.90 -11.37 11.13
N ILE A 196 2.00 -11.39 10.39
CA ILE A 196 2.51 -12.61 9.77
C ILE A 196 2.90 -13.65 10.83
N PHE A 197 3.64 -13.25 11.87
CA PHE A 197 4.02 -14.17 12.95
C PHE A 197 2.83 -14.56 13.83
N ALA A 198 1.91 -13.64 14.09
CA ALA A 198 0.66 -13.93 14.81
C ALA A 198 -0.18 -14.96 14.05
N SER A 199 -0.24 -14.88 12.71
CA SER A 199 -0.95 -15.86 11.88
C SER A 199 -0.36 -17.27 12.04
N TRP A 200 0.96 -17.41 12.14
CA TRP A 200 1.62 -18.68 12.44
C TRP A 200 1.31 -19.17 13.85
N ALA A 201 1.38 -18.29 14.85
CA ALA A 201 1.05 -18.63 16.24
C ALA A 201 -0.40 -19.14 16.38
N VAL A 202 -1.35 -18.46 15.72
CA VAL A 202 -2.74 -18.93 15.62
C VAL A 202 -2.79 -20.29 14.93
N GLY A 203 -2.04 -20.49 13.85
CA GLY A 203 -1.98 -21.78 13.16
C GLY A 203 -1.55 -22.93 14.06
N PHE A 204 -0.44 -22.79 14.77
CA PHE A 204 0.01 -23.78 15.75
C PHE A 204 -1.02 -23.98 16.86
N SER A 205 -1.61 -22.89 17.37
CA SER A 205 -2.62 -22.94 18.43
C SER A 205 -3.86 -23.74 17.99
N THR A 206 -4.35 -23.52 16.77
CA THR A 206 -5.54 -24.23 16.26
C THR A 206 -5.32 -25.73 16.11
N VAL A 207 -4.13 -26.15 15.67
CA VAL A 207 -3.76 -27.57 15.59
C VAL A 207 -3.64 -28.18 16.98
N TYR A 208 -2.95 -27.49 17.89
CA TYR A 208 -2.79 -27.94 19.27
C TYR A 208 -4.15 -28.15 19.97
N PHE A 209 -5.03 -27.14 19.93
CA PHE A 209 -6.36 -27.23 20.52
C PHE A 209 -7.25 -28.28 19.85
N TYR A 210 -7.10 -28.54 18.55
CA TYR A 210 -7.84 -29.60 17.89
C TYR A 210 -7.50 -30.96 18.49
N PHE A 211 -6.22 -31.29 18.61
CA PHE A 211 -5.80 -32.58 19.13
C PHE A 211 -5.98 -32.72 20.64
N GLU A 212 -5.91 -31.63 21.40
CA GLU A 212 -6.17 -31.67 22.84
C GLU A 212 -7.64 -32.02 23.13
N ASN A 213 -8.57 -31.54 22.30
CA ASN A 213 -10.00 -31.79 22.46
C ASN A 213 -10.47 -33.12 21.82
N ASN A 214 -9.63 -33.79 21.04
CA ASN A 214 -9.96 -35.06 20.38
C ASN A 214 -8.92 -36.12 20.77
N THR A 215 -9.21 -36.85 21.84
CA THR A 215 -8.29 -37.80 22.50
C THR A 215 -8.47 -39.26 22.08
N GLU A 216 -9.01 -39.53 20.88
CA GLU A 216 -9.09 -40.89 20.34
C GLU A 216 -7.67 -41.46 20.11
N GLU A 217 -7.42 -42.74 20.47
CA GLU A 217 -6.08 -43.34 20.42
C GLU A 217 -5.43 -43.27 19.01
N ASP A 218 -6.22 -43.42 17.95
CA ASP A 218 -5.75 -43.32 16.56
C ASP A 218 -5.29 -41.90 16.19
N LEU A 219 -5.87 -40.86 16.80
CA LEU A 219 -5.52 -39.46 16.54
C LEU A 219 -4.18 -39.06 17.18
N VAL A 220 -3.73 -39.79 18.20
CA VAL A 220 -2.45 -39.49 18.89
C VAL A 220 -1.26 -39.77 17.97
N ALA A 221 -1.31 -40.83 17.17
CA ALA A 221 -0.29 -41.12 16.18
C ALA A 221 -0.30 -40.08 15.05
N GLU A 222 -1.49 -39.73 14.54
CA GLU A 222 -1.68 -38.72 13.49
C GLU A 222 -1.23 -37.31 13.91
N LYS A 223 -1.46 -36.93 15.19
CA LYS A 223 -1.00 -35.67 15.79
C LYS A 223 0.48 -35.43 15.52
N LYS A 224 1.32 -36.43 15.81
CA LYS A 224 2.77 -36.32 15.65
C LYS A 224 3.17 -36.02 14.20
N TYR A 225 2.56 -36.70 13.23
CA TYR A 225 2.86 -36.48 11.81
C TYR A 225 2.41 -35.09 11.34
N ILE A 226 1.24 -34.64 11.79
CA ILE A 226 0.70 -33.33 11.44
C ILE A 226 1.54 -32.21 12.06
N GLU A 227 1.94 -32.34 13.33
CA GLU A 227 2.83 -31.38 14.00
C GLU A 227 4.19 -31.31 13.28
N ILE A 228 4.83 -32.44 12.99
CA ILE A 228 6.09 -32.48 12.23
C ILE A 228 5.92 -31.82 10.86
N GLY A 229 4.85 -32.14 10.13
CA GLY A 229 4.55 -31.52 8.84
C GLY A 229 4.41 -30.00 8.94
N PHE A 230 3.71 -29.50 9.95
CA PHE A 230 3.57 -28.08 10.24
C PHE A 230 4.92 -27.41 10.53
N PHE A 231 5.77 -28.03 11.35
CA PHE A 231 7.11 -27.51 11.62
C PHE A 231 7.99 -27.49 10.36
N CYS A 232 7.91 -28.51 9.51
CA CYS A 232 8.62 -28.53 8.23
C CYS A 232 8.15 -27.40 7.30
N VAL A 233 6.84 -27.20 7.16
CA VAL A 233 6.26 -26.13 6.33
C VAL A 233 6.63 -24.75 6.89
N PHE A 234 6.61 -24.58 8.22
CA PHE A 234 7.07 -23.37 8.88
C PHE A 234 8.56 -23.12 8.66
N ALA A 235 9.40 -24.15 8.70
CA ALA A 235 10.83 -24.02 8.45
C ALA A 235 11.13 -23.58 7.01
N ILE A 236 10.41 -24.14 6.02
CA ILE A 236 10.52 -23.73 4.62
C ILE A 236 10.09 -22.27 4.46
N TRP A 237 8.97 -21.89 5.09
CA TRP A 237 8.49 -20.53 5.08
C TRP A 237 9.49 -19.56 5.72
N LEU A 238 10.06 -19.92 6.87
CA LEU A 238 11.03 -19.11 7.60
C LEU A 238 12.34 -18.96 6.81
N ALA A 239 12.78 -20.02 6.11
CA ALA A 239 13.92 -19.95 5.20
C ALA A 239 13.64 -18.97 4.05
N ALA A 240 12.49 -19.08 3.37
CA ALA A 240 12.11 -18.15 2.30
C ALA A 240 12.00 -16.70 2.80
N PHE A 241 11.43 -16.50 3.99
CA PHE A 241 11.33 -15.20 4.64
C PHE A 241 12.70 -14.61 4.98
N THR A 242 13.61 -15.42 5.51
CA THR A 242 14.98 -14.99 5.85
C THR A 242 15.77 -14.64 4.60
N ILE A 243 15.69 -15.46 3.54
CA ILE A 243 16.31 -15.17 2.25
C ILE A 243 15.75 -13.86 1.70
N PHE A 244 14.43 -13.66 1.71
CA PHE A 244 13.80 -12.43 1.26
C PHE A 244 14.32 -11.18 2.01
N LEU A 245 14.38 -11.23 3.35
CA LEU A 245 14.91 -10.13 4.15
C LEU A 245 16.41 -9.88 3.90
N SER A 246 17.17 -10.92 3.57
CA SER A 246 18.59 -10.78 3.23
C SER A 246 18.83 -10.10 1.89
N LEU A 247 17.86 -10.18 0.97
CA LEU A 247 17.93 -9.53 -0.34
C LEU A 247 17.60 -8.05 -0.26
N ILE A 248 16.72 -7.63 0.64
CA ILE A 248 16.25 -6.23 0.73
C ILE A 248 17.30 -5.31 1.35
N ASP A 249 17.35 -4.07 0.86
CA ASP A 249 18.13 -3.01 1.49
C ASP A 249 17.60 -2.70 2.92
N ARG A 250 18.50 -2.88 3.90
CA ARG A 250 18.21 -2.62 5.32
C ARG A 250 17.84 -1.16 5.58
N GLY A 251 18.38 -0.21 4.80
CA GLY A 251 18.06 1.20 4.90
C GLY A 251 16.60 1.47 4.54
N ALA A 252 16.15 0.95 3.39
CA ALA A 252 14.76 1.03 2.95
C ALA A 252 13.81 0.35 3.95
N LEU A 253 14.18 -0.82 4.47
CA LEU A 253 13.38 -1.54 5.47
C LEU A 253 13.27 -0.77 6.79
N TRP A 254 14.35 -0.15 7.25
CA TRP A 254 14.32 0.71 8.45
C TRP A 254 13.38 1.91 8.28
N ILE A 255 13.40 2.55 7.11
CA ILE A 255 12.51 3.68 6.82
C ILE A 255 11.04 3.23 6.88
N LEU A 256 10.72 2.10 6.26
CA LEU A 256 9.37 1.53 6.22
C LEU A 256 8.86 1.07 7.59
N VAL A 257 9.73 0.44 8.38
CA VAL A 257 9.34 -0.20 9.65
C VAL A 257 9.39 0.78 10.81
N VAL A 258 10.35 1.71 10.83
CA VAL A 258 10.60 2.54 12.00
C VAL A 258 10.26 4.00 11.75
N LYS A 259 10.85 4.60 10.71
CA LYS A 259 10.74 6.05 10.47
C LYS A 259 9.33 6.46 10.04
N ASN A 260 8.80 5.81 9.01
CA ASN A 260 7.53 6.13 8.38
C ASN A 260 6.48 5.07 8.70
N ASN A 261 6.43 4.60 9.94
CA ASN A 261 5.61 3.44 10.29
C ASN A 261 4.08 3.69 10.29
N THR A 262 3.63 4.94 10.16
CA THR A 262 2.22 5.32 10.06
C THR A 262 1.98 6.21 8.83
N GLN A 263 0.74 6.24 8.34
CA GLN A 263 0.37 7.05 7.17
C GLN A 263 0.65 8.54 7.40
N ILE A 264 0.36 9.05 8.60
CA ILE A 264 0.62 10.47 8.95
C ILE A 264 2.11 10.80 8.85
N LYS A 265 2.99 9.96 9.40
CA LYS A 265 4.44 10.18 9.33
C LYS A 265 4.95 10.09 7.90
N ASN A 266 4.50 9.09 7.16
CA ASN A 266 4.86 8.95 5.75
C ASN A 266 4.41 10.17 4.93
N MET A 267 3.20 10.67 5.19
CA MET A 267 2.67 11.86 4.53
C MET A 267 3.45 13.11 4.90
N ARG A 268 3.79 13.31 6.17
CA ARG A 268 4.64 14.40 6.64
C ARG A 268 6.00 14.39 5.93
N SER A 269 6.67 13.25 5.88
CA SER A 269 7.98 13.13 5.20
C SER A 269 7.87 13.39 3.70
N ARG A 270 6.79 12.95 3.04
CA ARG A 270 6.56 13.23 1.62
C ARG A 270 6.33 14.72 1.35
N PHE A 271 5.49 15.36 2.14
CA PHE A 271 5.18 16.79 1.97
C PHE A 271 6.45 17.65 2.06
N TYR A 272 7.25 17.51 3.13
CA TYR A 272 8.49 18.28 3.25
C TYR A 272 9.51 17.93 2.16
N TYR A 273 9.61 16.65 1.79
CA TYR A 273 10.51 16.24 0.71
C TYR A 273 10.16 16.91 -0.62
N PHE A 274 8.88 16.95 -0.99
CA PHE A 274 8.44 17.60 -2.24
C PHE A 274 8.55 19.12 -2.16
N GLN A 275 8.29 19.71 -0.99
CA GLN A 275 8.47 21.14 -0.77
C GLN A 275 9.94 21.56 -0.92
N ASP A 276 10.87 20.78 -0.39
CA ASP A 276 12.32 21.05 -0.51
C ASP A 276 12.82 20.95 -1.97
N HIS A 277 12.09 20.24 -2.84
CA HIS A 277 12.42 20.06 -4.26
C HIS A 277 11.60 20.95 -5.20
N ASP A 278 10.77 21.87 -4.67
CA ASP A 278 9.89 22.77 -5.43
C ASP A 278 8.90 22.03 -6.38
N ASP A 279 8.52 20.79 -6.01
CA ASP A 279 7.58 19.94 -6.78
C ASP A 279 6.13 20.18 -6.33
N ASP A 280 5.57 21.32 -6.75
CA ASP A 280 4.20 21.74 -6.39
C ASP A 280 3.11 20.70 -6.75
N GLU A 281 3.29 19.95 -7.85
CA GLU A 281 2.37 18.89 -8.27
C GLU A 281 2.30 17.76 -7.22
N LEU A 282 3.47 17.32 -6.74
CA LEU A 282 3.56 16.22 -5.79
C LEU A 282 3.18 16.67 -4.38
N CYS A 283 3.42 17.94 -4.02
CA CYS A 283 2.85 18.54 -2.81
C CYS A 283 1.32 18.52 -2.86
N PHE A 284 0.73 18.88 -4.00
CA PHE A 284 -0.72 18.86 -4.20
C PHE A 284 -1.30 17.45 -4.14
N ASP A 285 -0.68 16.48 -4.83
CA ASP A 285 -1.08 15.06 -4.81
C ASP A 285 -0.95 14.46 -3.41
N ALA A 286 0.13 14.78 -2.69
CA ALA A 286 0.32 14.33 -1.33
C ALA A 286 -0.78 14.85 -0.41
N THR A 287 -1.25 16.08 -0.58
CA THR A 287 -2.15 16.78 0.36
C THR A 287 -3.63 16.70 0.00
N LEU A 288 -4.02 17.32 -1.12
CA LEU A 288 -5.43 17.54 -1.50
C LEU A 288 -6.03 16.36 -2.28
N MET A 289 -5.21 15.58 -2.98
CA MET A 289 -5.67 14.33 -3.62
C MET A 289 -5.85 13.19 -2.62
N ASN A 290 -5.22 13.30 -1.45
CA ASN A 290 -5.45 12.40 -0.34
C ASN A 290 -6.53 12.95 0.60
N ASN A 291 -7.07 12.06 1.41
CA ASN A 291 -8.07 12.42 2.41
C ASN A 291 -7.52 13.46 3.41
N LYS A 292 -8.15 14.65 3.42
CA LYS A 292 -7.77 15.78 4.31
C LYS A 292 -7.69 15.41 5.79
N TRP A 293 -8.50 14.44 6.22
CA TRP A 293 -8.56 14.01 7.61
C TRP A 293 -7.29 13.26 8.06
N VAL A 294 -6.42 12.84 7.13
CA VAL A 294 -5.15 12.18 7.43
C VAL A 294 -4.15 13.18 8.02
N TRP A 295 -3.95 14.32 7.36
CA TRP A 295 -2.95 15.31 7.78
C TRP A 295 -3.50 16.37 8.71
N ASN A 296 -4.81 16.66 8.65
CA ASN A 296 -5.44 17.63 9.54
C ASN A 296 -5.46 17.19 11.03
N GLY A 297 -5.16 15.92 11.32
CA GLY A 297 -4.98 15.44 12.69
C GLY A 297 -3.68 15.91 13.35
N ASP A 298 -2.71 16.36 12.56
CA ASP A 298 -1.41 16.85 13.01
C ASP A 298 -1.35 18.38 12.84
N LYS A 299 -1.50 19.11 13.94
CA LYS A 299 -1.64 20.58 13.93
C LYS A 299 -0.52 21.28 13.16
N LYS A 300 0.73 20.85 13.37
CA LYS A 300 1.89 21.47 12.73
C LYS A 300 1.89 21.22 11.22
N LEU A 301 1.69 19.95 10.81
CA LEU A 301 1.61 19.62 9.39
C LEU A 301 0.44 20.33 8.72
N ALA A 302 -0.71 20.44 9.40
CA ALA A 302 -1.86 21.15 8.87
C ALA A 302 -1.55 22.63 8.62
N GLU A 303 -0.95 23.32 9.59
CA GLU A 303 -0.54 24.72 9.45
C GLU A 303 0.44 24.93 8.29
N ASP A 304 1.46 24.07 8.18
CA ASP A 304 2.45 24.13 7.10
C ASP A 304 1.79 23.89 5.72
N VAL A 305 0.89 22.90 5.62
CA VAL A 305 0.15 22.60 4.39
C VAL A 305 -0.77 23.76 4.01
N TRP A 306 -1.48 24.36 4.97
CA TRP A 306 -2.35 25.51 4.69
C TRP A 306 -1.55 26.74 4.26
N THR A 307 -0.40 26.98 4.87
CA THR A 307 0.49 28.09 4.53
C THR A 307 1.05 27.91 3.12
N TRP A 308 1.54 26.72 2.79
CA TRP A 308 1.99 26.39 1.44
C TRP A 308 0.85 26.55 0.42
N LEU A 309 -0.35 26.04 0.73
CA LEU A 309 -1.50 26.11 -0.17
C LEU A 309 -1.92 27.56 -0.45
N ALA A 310 -1.91 28.43 0.57
CA ALA A 310 -2.21 29.85 0.41
C ALA A 310 -1.23 30.53 -0.55
N ASN A 311 0.07 30.30 -0.35
CA ASN A 311 1.12 30.85 -1.20
C ASN A 311 1.02 30.31 -2.63
N ALA A 312 0.75 29.00 -2.79
CA ALA A 312 0.60 28.37 -4.09
C ALA A 312 -0.60 28.92 -4.87
N VAL A 313 -1.76 29.10 -4.22
CA VAL A 313 -2.95 29.68 -4.86
C VAL A 313 -2.74 31.13 -5.24
N GLU A 314 -2.05 31.92 -4.40
CA GLU A 314 -1.69 33.30 -4.73
C GLU A 314 -0.74 33.37 -5.93
N LYS A 315 0.29 32.51 -5.95
CA LYS A 315 1.23 32.36 -7.07
C LYS A 315 0.49 32.02 -8.36
N TRP A 316 -0.38 31.02 -8.36
CA TRP A 316 -1.15 30.62 -9.54
C TRP A 316 -2.12 31.69 -10.03
N ARG A 317 -2.64 32.54 -9.12
CA ARG A 317 -3.50 33.69 -9.45
C ARG A 317 -2.70 34.87 -10.00
N GLY A 318 -1.54 35.16 -9.41
CA GLY A 318 -0.70 36.32 -9.72
C GLY A 318 0.14 36.17 -10.98
N GLU A 319 0.66 34.97 -11.25
CA GLU A 319 1.45 34.69 -12.45
C GLU A 319 0.59 34.64 -13.72
N GLY A 320 -0.74 34.53 -13.58
CA GLY A 320 -1.67 34.39 -14.69
C GLY A 320 -1.50 33.07 -15.47
N LYS A 321 -0.51 32.23 -15.18
CA LYS A 321 -0.30 30.96 -15.89
C LYS A 321 -0.34 29.80 -14.88
N PRO A 322 -1.52 29.22 -14.60
CA PRO A 322 -1.59 28.03 -13.77
C PRO A 322 -0.78 26.89 -14.41
N PRO A 323 -0.09 26.05 -13.62
CA PRO A 323 0.69 24.92 -14.12
C PRO A 323 -0.14 24.01 -15.04
N GLU A 324 0.49 23.39 -16.05
CA GLU A 324 -0.22 22.55 -17.03
C GLU A 324 -0.95 21.36 -16.40
N TRP A 325 -0.40 20.79 -15.32
CA TRP A 325 -1.00 19.70 -14.56
C TRP A 325 -2.22 20.14 -13.74
N LEU A 326 -2.37 21.44 -13.45
CA LEU A 326 -3.42 21.97 -12.60
C LEU A 326 -4.71 22.13 -13.39
N THR A 327 -5.71 21.29 -13.08
CA THR A 327 -7.03 21.36 -13.69
C THR A 327 -7.95 22.36 -12.96
N LEU A 328 -9.02 22.79 -13.62
CA LEU A 328 -10.04 23.65 -13.00
C LEU A 328 -10.64 23.01 -11.73
N GLU A 329 -10.85 21.69 -11.75
CA GLU A 329 -11.38 20.97 -10.60
C GLU A 329 -10.41 21.00 -9.42
N MET A 330 -9.11 20.77 -9.67
CA MET A 330 -8.05 20.87 -8.67
C MET A 330 -7.96 22.28 -8.06
N PHE A 331 -7.98 23.31 -8.91
CA PHE A 331 -7.95 24.70 -8.44
C PHE A 331 -9.18 25.03 -7.58
N SER A 332 -10.37 24.64 -8.03
CA SER A 332 -11.61 24.84 -7.26
C SER A 332 -11.57 24.11 -5.91
N MET A 333 -10.95 22.93 -5.85
CA MET A 333 -10.77 22.16 -4.62
C MET A 333 -9.85 22.90 -3.65
N ALA A 334 -8.73 23.44 -4.13
CA ALA A 334 -7.82 24.26 -3.33
C ALA A 334 -8.53 25.48 -2.73
N GLU A 335 -9.28 26.23 -3.55
CA GLU A 335 -10.01 27.41 -3.08
C GLU A 335 -11.12 27.05 -2.07
N MET A 336 -11.85 25.96 -2.32
CA MET A 336 -12.85 25.44 -1.38
C MET A 336 -12.21 25.04 -0.05
N ALA A 337 -11.01 24.45 -0.10
CA ALA A 337 -10.28 24.02 1.09
C ALA A 337 -9.87 25.23 1.96
N MET A 338 -9.51 26.37 1.35
CA MET A 338 -9.14 27.60 2.06
C MET A 338 -10.32 28.40 2.64
N GLY A 339 -11.56 27.93 2.47
CA GLY A 339 -12.73 28.59 3.07
C GLY A 339 -13.13 29.91 2.41
N ASN A 340 -12.61 30.22 1.21
CA ASN A 340 -12.89 31.46 0.46
C ASN A 340 -14.32 31.57 -0.12
N GLY A 341 -15.28 30.85 0.46
CA GLY A 341 -16.66 30.82 0.01
C GLY A 341 -16.80 30.19 -1.39
N VAL A 342 -18.05 29.97 -1.79
CA VAL A 342 -18.43 29.32 -3.05
C VAL A 342 -18.16 30.26 -4.23
N LYS A 343 -16.90 30.55 -4.54
CA LYS A 343 -16.51 30.98 -5.89
C LYS A 343 -16.02 29.75 -6.61
N VAL A 344 -16.95 28.93 -7.08
CA VAL A 344 -16.61 28.00 -8.17
C VAL A 344 -16.14 28.89 -9.31
N VAL A 345 -14.83 28.89 -9.58
CA VAL A 345 -14.27 29.61 -10.73
C VAL A 345 -15.05 29.15 -11.95
N SER A 346 -15.78 30.06 -12.58
CA SER A 346 -16.50 29.73 -13.80
C SER A 346 -15.50 29.28 -14.87
N ARG A 347 -15.91 28.42 -15.80
CA ARG A 347 -15.05 28.01 -16.92
C ARG A 347 -14.47 29.22 -17.67
N GLU A 348 -15.23 30.31 -17.70
CA GLU A 348 -14.84 31.61 -18.26
C GLU A 348 -13.72 32.27 -17.46
N ALA A 349 -13.84 32.38 -16.12
CA ALA A 349 -12.80 32.94 -15.27
C ALA A 349 -11.50 32.11 -15.28
N TRP A 350 -11.60 30.79 -15.45
CA TRP A 350 -10.44 29.91 -15.65
C TRP A 350 -9.79 30.11 -17.03
N GLY A 351 -10.60 30.32 -18.06
CA GLY A 351 -10.12 30.66 -19.40
C GLY A 351 -9.43 32.03 -19.44
N GLU A 352 -9.98 33.02 -18.74
CA GLU A 352 -9.38 34.36 -18.57
C GLU A 352 -8.04 34.29 -17.83
N LEU A 353 -7.96 33.49 -16.75
CA LEU A 353 -6.71 33.20 -16.06
C LEU A 353 -5.69 32.66 -17.05
N LYS A 354 -5.98 31.55 -17.74
CA LYS A 354 -5.04 30.96 -18.71
C LYS A 354 -4.61 31.92 -19.83
N LYS A 355 -5.53 32.73 -20.35
CA LYS A 355 -5.24 33.73 -21.40
C LYS A 355 -4.34 34.87 -20.89
N GLY A 356 -4.57 35.36 -19.68
CA GLY A 356 -3.72 36.38 -19.06
C GLY A 356 -2.27 35.94 -18.87
N GLY A 357 -2.04 34.64 -18.64
CA GLY A 357 -0.71 34.04 -18.62
C GLY A 357 -0.03 33.95 -19.98
N GLU A 358 -0.79 33.72 -21.06
CA GLU A 358 -0.26 33.70 -22.43
C GLU A 358 0.18 35.11 -22.87
N GLU A 359 -0.63 36.15 -22.61
CA GLU A 359 -0.26 37.55 -22.93
C GLU A 359 0.95 38.06 -22.12
N ASN A 360 1.09 37.66 -20.84
CA ASN A 360 2.25 38.01 -20.03
C ASN A 360 3.52 37.24 -20.44
N SER A 361 3.38 36.00 -20.93
CA SER A 361 4.48 35.21 -21.50
C SER A 361 4.97 35.84 -22.81
N GLU A 362 4.08 36.22 -23.72
CA GLU A 362 4.44 36.90 -24.98
C GLU A 362 5.11 38.27 -24.73
N LYS A 363 4.63 39.05 -23.75
CA LYS A 363 5.27 40.32 -23.37
C LYS A 363 6.68 40.13 -22.78
N ASN A 364 6.90 39.06 -22.02
CA ASN A 364 8.23 38.73 -21.48
C ASN A 364 9.20 38.19 -22.55
N GLU A 365 8.70 37.48 -23.56
CA GLU A 365 9.52 37.05 -24.71
C GLU A 365 9.83 38.21 -25.67
N LEU A 366 8.87 39.11 -25.93
CA LEU A 366 9.09 40.34 -26.71
C LEU A 366 10.02 41.33 -25.98
N GLY A 367 10.04 41.34 -24.64
CA GLY A 367 10.97 42.12 -23.83
C GLY A 367 12.41 41.61 -23.82
N ARG A 368 12.67 40.36 -24.26
CA ARG A 368 14.01 39.78 -24.40
C ARG A 368 14.57 39.81 -25.84
N GLY A 369 13.78 40.24 -26.83
CA GLY A 369 14.18 40.29 -28.25
C GLY A 369 14.76 41.61 -28.76
N GLY A 370 14.93 42.63 -27.90
CA GLY A 370 15.37 43.97 -28.30
C GLY A 370 16.83 44.27 -27.97
N GLY A 371 17.79 43.65 -28.67
CA GLY A 371 19.20 43.96 -28.47
C GLY A 371 20.16 43.24 -29.41
N SER A 372 20.15 43.59 -30.70
CA SER A 372 21.29 43.35 -31.58
C SER A 372 22.12 44.62 -31.73
N PRO A 373 23.45 44.59 -31.55
CA PRO A 373 24.33 45.52 -32.22
C PRO A 373 25.04 44.79 -33.37
N PHE A 374 24.58 45.00 -34.60
CA PHE A 374 25.40 44.75 -35.78
C PHE A 374 26.36 45.94 -35.94
N GLY A 375 27.65 45.64 -35.93
CA GLY A 375 28.74 46.53 -36.34
C GLY A 375 30.01 45.72 -36.46
N GLY A 376 30.32 45.21 -37.66
CA GLY A 376 31.68 44.76 -38.01
C GLY A 376 32.38 45.84 -38.83
N PRO A 377 33.51 45.53 -39.49
CA PRO A 377 34.64 44.68 -39.10
C PRO A 377 35.93 45.53 -39.00
N ASP A 378 36.96 45.06 -38.28
CA ASP A 378 38.33 45.55 -38.52
C ASP A 378 39.39 44.48 -38.21
N GLU A 379 40.33 44.36 -39.15
CA GLU A 379 41.55 43.56 -39.11
C GLU A 379 42.51 44.08 -38.02
N SER A 380 43.19 43.20 -37.29
CA SER A 380 44.66 43.23 -37.11
C SER A 380 45.14 42.19 -36.08
N SER A 381 46.07 41.34 -36.55
CA SER A 381 47.31 40.91 -35.91
C SER A 381 47.36 40.34 -34.47
N SER A 382 48.02 39.18 -34.41
CA SER A 382 49.17 38.82 -33.55
C SER A 382 48.96 38.36 -32.10
N GLU A 383 49.57 37.19 -31.86
CA GLU A 383 50.39 36.80 -30.71
C GLU A 383 49.71 36.26 -29.43
N GLY A 384 50.11 35.01 -29.09
CA GLY A 384 50.90 34.83 -27.85
C GLY A 384 50.23 34.07 -26.71
N GLU A 385 50.63 32.80 -26.55
CA GLU A 385 51.02 32.16 -25.29
C GLU A 385 50.24 32.47 -23.98
N ARG A 386 49.50 31.50 -23.46
CA ARG A 386 49.92 30.54 -22.41
C ARG A 386 48.76 29.67 -21.94
#